data_AF-A0AAD1KM29-F1
#
_entry.id   AF-A0AAD1KM29-F1
#
_cell.length_a   1.000
_cell.length_b   1.000
_cell.length_c   1.000
_cell.angle_alpha   90.00
_cell.angle_beta   90.00
_cell.angle_gamma   90.00
#
_symmetry.space_group_name_H-M   'P 1'
#
loop_
_entity.id
_entity.type
_entity.pdbx_description
1 polymer ?
#
loop_
_entity_poly.entity_id
_entity_poly.type
_entity_poly.pdbx_seq_one_letter_code
_entity_poly.pdbx_strand_id
1 'polypeptide(L)'
;MSEALRGYVKRRKLMRGGAEQVEVDLRTDGIGHRVSFMGRRLVKVKCDHEQGCRIDTVYATVRKQFAVASKVHRVLPSWAEAKEDLWSHPETWDKEFWMVGDRMLTVFAILGELRAADDELAERVDSVLRVAPCEVLDI
;
A
#
# COMPACT_ATOMS: atom_id res chain seq x y z
N MET A 1 23.95 26.77 -7.68
CA MET A 1 23.11 25.60 -8.01
C MET A 1 21.77 25.73 -7.30
N SER A 2 20.66 25.83 -8.04
CA SER A 2 19.33 26.06 -7.46
C SER A 2 18.83 24.85 -6.65
N GLU A 3 18.00 25.12 -5.65
CA GLU A 3 17.41 24.13 -4.75
C GLU A 3 16.56 23.08 -5.50
N ALA A 4 15.90 23.51 -6.58
CA ALA A 4 15.13 22.64 -7.47
C ALA A 4 16.01 21.55 -8.13
N LEU A 5 17.23 21.90 -8.56
CA LEU A 5 18.16 20.95 -9.17
C LEU A 5 18.66 19.91 -8.15
N ARG A 6 18.90 20.35 -6.92
CA ARG A 6 19.35 19.50 -5.81
C ARG A 6 18.26 18.50 -5.42
N GLY A 7 17.00 18.92 -5.41
CA GLY A 7 15.83 18.06 -5.22
C GLY A 7 15.67 17.02 -6.35
N TYR A 8 15.84 17.45 -7.60
CA TYR A 8 15.75 16.54 -8.76
C TYR A 8 16.82 15.44 -8.72
N VAL A 9 18.07 15.78 -8.44
CA VAL A 9 19.18 14.80 -8.34
C VAL A 9 18.95 13.81 -7.18
N LYS A 10 18.47 14.27 -6.02
CA LYS A 10 18.12 13.38 -4.90
C LYS A 10 17.03 12.39 -5.28
N ARG A 11 15.94 12.84 -5.91
CA ARG A 11 14.87 11.95 -6.39
C ARG A 11 15.39 10.93 -7.38
N ARG A 12 16.22 11.34 -8.35
CA ARG A 12 16.80 10.45 -9.35
C ARG A 12 17.71 9.36 -8.75
N LYS A 13 18.46 9.69 -7.69
CA LYS A 13 19.26 8.70 -6.95
C LYS A 13 18.39 7.69 -6.21
N LEU A 14 17.28 8.13 -5.62
CA LEU A 14 16.34 7.26 -4.92
C LEU A 14 15.59 6.34 -5.89
N MET A 15 15.17 6.84 -7.05
CA MET A 15 14.57 6.04 -8.13
C MET A 15 15.54 4.96 -8.64
N ARG A 16 16.83 5.28 -8.77
CA ARG A 16 17.86 4.27 -9.09
C ARG A 16 18.04 3.19 -8.00
N GLY A 17 17.64 3.47 -6.77
CA GLY A 17 17.61 2.51 -5.67
C GLY A 17 16.29 1.74 -5.53
N GLY A 18 15.39 1.84 -6.53
CA GLY A 18 14.09 1.18 -6.54
C GLY A 18 13.02 1.86 -5.66
N ALA A 19 13.26 3.08 -5.18
CA ALA A 19 12.28 3.85 -4.42
C ALA A 19 11.50 4.80 -5.34
N GLU A 20 10.19 4.69 -5.30
CA GLU A 20 9.25 5.48 -6.09
C GLU A 20 8.47 6.47 -5.20
N GLN A 21 7.83 7.46 -5.83
CA GLN A 21 6.86 8.29 -5.12
C GLN A 21 5.58 7.47 -4.93
N VAL A 22 5.25 7.18 -3.68
CA VAL A 22 4.05 6.46 -3.27
C VAL A 22 3.03 7.47 -2.77
N GLU A 23 1.84 7.44 -3.36
CA GLU A 23 0.68 8.21 -2.89
C GLU A 23 -0.35 7.23 -2.32
N VAL A 24 -0.76 7.47 -1.09
CA VAL A 24 -1.79 6.68 -0.42
C VAL A 24 -2.92 7.61 -0.02
N ASP A 25 -4.11 7.36 -0.57
CA ASP A 25 -5.34 7.98 -0.09
C ASP A 25 -5.72 7.31 1.23
N LEU A 26 -5.79 8.08 2.30
CA LEU A 26 -6.23 7.67 3.62
C LEU A 26 -7.62 8.22 3.90
N ARG A 27 -8.36 7.51 4.73
CA ARG A 27 -9.63 7.96 5.27
C ARG A 27 -9.57 7.68 6.76
N THR A 28 -9.78 8.72 7.56
CA THR A 28 -9.78 8.63 9.01
C THR A 28 -10.93 9.48 9.50
N ASP A 29 -11.87 8.89 10.24
CA ASP A 29 -13.04 9.58 10.78
C ASP A 29 -13.87 10.29 9.70
N GLY A 30 -13.98 9.67 8.51
CA GLY A 30 -14.73 10.22 7.38
C GLY A 30 -14.00 11.33 6.59
N ILE A 31 -12.83 11.78 7.03
CA ILE A 31 -12.02 12.78 6.31
C ILE A 31 -11.00 12.07 5.41
N GLY A 32 -11.16 12.26 4.10
CA GLY A 32 -10.19 11.81 3.11
C GLY A 32 -8.98 12.74 3.06
N HIS A 33 -7.78 12.19 3.26
CA HIS A 33 -6.53 12.94 3.07
C HIS A 33 -5.50 12.08 2.33
N ARG A 34 -4.66 12.73 1.53
CA ARG A 34 -3.63 12.03 0.74
C ARG A 34 -2.27 12.23 1.39
N VAL A 35 -1.57 11.12 1.59
CA VAL A 35 -0.18 11.13 2.06
C VAL A 35 0.73 10.70 0.91
N SER A 36 1.77 11.49 0.66
CA SER A 36 2.82 11.18 -0.32
C SER A 36 4.15 10.96 0.38
N PHE A 37 4.84 9.88 0.06
CA PHE A 37 6.19 9.61 0.55
C PHE A 37 7.04 8.90 -0.52
N MET A 38 8.35 8.89 -0.35
CA MET A 38 9.22 8.06 -1.19
C MET A 38 9.46 6.70 -0.53
N GLY A 39 9.28 5.63 -1.29
CA GLY A 39 9.48 4.28 -0.80
C GLY A 39 9.39 3.22 -1.89
N ARG A 40 9.69 1.98 -1.51
CA ARG A 40 9.59 0.79 -2.35
C ARG A 40 8.50 -0.11 -1.82
N ARG A 41 7.59 -0.57 -2.67
CA ARG A 41 6.61 -1.60 -2.27
C ARG A 41 7.34 -2.92 -2.04
N LEU A 42 7.16 -3.52 -0.88
CA LEU A 42 7.76 -4.81 -0.53
C LEU A 42 6.78 -5.95 -0.79
N VAL A 43 5.64 -5.91 -0.12
CA VAL A 43 4.67 -7.02 -0.11
C VAL A 43 3.27 -6.44 -0.22
N LYS A 44 2.39 -7.19 -0.88
CA LYS A 44 0.94 -6.98 -0.83
C LYS A 44 0.28 -8.30 -0.43
N VAL A 45 -0.32 -8.33 0.75
CA VAL A 45 -1.02 -9.50 1.27
C VAL A 45 -2.52 -9.27 1.21
N LYS A 46 -3.27 -10.34 0.94
CA LYS A 46 -4.70 -10.40 1.11
C LYS A 46 -4.98 -11.35 2.26
N CYS A 47 -5.77 -10.89 3.22
CA CYS A 47 -6.21 -11.64 4.39
C CYS A 47 -7.74 -11.64 4.44
N ASP A 48 -8.31 -12.70 4.98
CA ASP A 48 -9.75 -12.75 5.25
C ASP A 48 -10.11 -11.77 6.37
N HIS A 49 -11.25 -11.13 6.23
CA HIS A 49 -11.78 -10.15 7.18
C HIS A 49 -13.28 -10.36 7.33
N GLU A 50 -13.84 -10.12 8.51
CA GLU A 50 -15.28 -10.36 8.78
C GLU A 50 -16.20 -9.63 7.79
N GLN A 51 -15.76 -8.48 7.31
CA GLN A 51 -16.49 -7.61 6.36
C GLN A 51 -16.03 -7.78 4.90
N GLY A 52 -15.10 -8.71 4.62
CA GLY A 52 -14.62 -9.03 3.29
C GLY A 52 -13.15 -9.41 3.23
N CYS A 53 -12.34 -8.67 2.49
CA CYS A 53 -10.93 -8.98 2.30
C CYS A 53 -10.06 -7.80 2.69
N ARG A 54 -9.26 -7.96 3.75
CA ARG A 54 -8.25 -6.96 4.13
C ARG A 54 -7.06 -7.10 3.20
N ILE A 55 -6.62 -5.98 2.65
CA ILE A 55 -5.43 -5.89 1.81
C ILE A 55 -4.43 -4.99 2.50
N ASP A 56 -3.31 -5.59 2.90
CA ASP A 56 -2.19 -4.90 3.52
C ASP A 56 -1.05 -4.77 2.52
N THR A 57 -0.66 -3.53 2.24
CA THR A 57 0.47 -3.23 1.36
C THR A 57 1.59 -2.61 2.17
N VAL A 58 2.73 -3.30 2.22
CA VAL A 58 3.90 -2.85 2.98
C VAL A 58 4.89 -2.16 2.06
N TYR A 59 5.38 -1.00 2.51
CA TYR A 59 6.39 -0.21 1.83
C TYR A 59 7.62 -0.02 2.72
N ALA A 60 8.81 -0.19 2.15
CA ALA A 60 10.05 0.32 2.74
C ALA A 60 10.18 1.80 2.37
N THR A 61 10.16 2.68 3.37
CA THR A 61 10.36 4.11 3.15
C THR A 61 11.84 4.45 2.99
N VAL A 62 12.14 5.59 2.37
CA VAL A 62 13.52 6.11 2.26
C VAL A 62 14.17 6.43 3.62
N ARG A 63 13.36 6.54 4.69
CA ARG A 63 13.81 6.72 6.07
C ARG A 63 14.14 5.39 6.77
N LYS A 64 14.14 4.26 6.05
CA LYS A 64 14.33 2.90 6.58
C LYS A 64 13.25 2.47 7.58
N GLN A 65 12.06 3.07 7.47
CA GLN A 65 10.85 2.69 8.22
C GLN A 65 9.93 1.85 7.32
N PHE A 66 8.98 1.12 7.91
CA PHE A 66 7.98 0.35 7.20
C PHE A 66 6.62 1.05 7.28
N ALA A 67 6.02 1.34 6.13
CA ALA A 67 4.67 1.89 6.07
C ALA A 67 3.71 0.79 5.60
N VAL A 68 2.71 0.48 6.42
CA VAL A 68 1.68 -0.52 6.12
C VAL A 68 0.39 0.21 5.80
N ALA A 69 -0.03 0.14 4.54
CA ALA A 69 -1.30 0.68 4.08
C ALA A 69 -2.34 -0.45 4.07
N SER A 70 -3.35 -0.32 4.91
CA SER A 70 -4.42 -1.31 5.07
C SER A 70 -5.72 -0.78 4.50
N LYS A 71 -6.42 -1.63 3.74
CA LYS A 71 -7.77 -1.36 3.24
C LYS A 71 -8.60 -2.62 3.22
N VAL A 72 -9.88 -2.53 3.58
CA VAL A 72 -10.81 -3.66 3.49
C VAL A 72 -11.65 -3.51 2.23
N HIS A 73 -11.65 -4.53 1.37
CA HIS A 73 -12.64 -4.66 0.29
C HIS A 73 -13.85 -5.37 0.86
N ARG A 74 -15.03 -4.90 0.50
CA ARG A 74 -16.27 -5.52 0.97
C ARG A 74 -16.51 -6.88 0.34
N VAL A 75 -17.23 -7.74 1.06
CA VAL A 75 -17.97 -8.84 0.43
C VAL A 75 -19.03 -8.23 -0.48
N LEU A 76 -19.11 -8.72 -1.71
CA LEU A 76 -20.10 -8.25 -2.65
C LEU A 76 -21.50 -8.74 -2.25
N PRO A 77 -22.53 -7.90 -2.39
CA PRO A 77 -23.90 -8.35 -2.28
C PRO A 77 -24.20 -9.47 -3.28
N SER A 78 -25.13 -10.37 -2.96
CA SER A 78 -25.48 -11.52 -3.79
C SER A 78 -25.86 -11.16 -5.25
N TRP A 79 -26.48 -10.00 -5.47
CA TRP A 79 -26.80 -9.51 -6.82
C TRP A 79 -25.55 -9.12 -7.63
N ALA A 80 -24.46 -8.72 -6.97
CA ALA A 80 -23.20 -8.32 -7.59
C ALA A 80 -22.26 -9.51 -7.88
N GLU A 81 -22.55 -10.70 -7.32
CA GLU A 81 -21.76 -11.91 -7.55
C GLU A 81 -21.90 -12.45 -8.98
N ALA A 82 -23.05 -12.22 -9.62
CA ALA A 82 -23.32 -12.66 -10.99
C ALA A 82 -22.49 -11.90 -12.04
N LYS A 83 -21.80 -10.81 -11.68
CA LYS A 83 -20.91 -9.96 -12.52
C LYS A 83 -21.51 -9.34 -13.78
N GLU A 84 -22.64 -9.83 -14.29
CA GLU A 84 -23.26 -9.37 -15.53
C GLU A 84 -23.93 -7.99 -15.39
N ASP A 85 -24.33 -7.59 -14.18
CA ASP A 85 -25.15 -6.39 -13.96
C ASP A 85 -24.46 -5.26 -13.19
N LEU A 86 -23.15 -5.34 -12.92
CA LEU A 86 -22.45 -4.31 -12.13
C LEU A 86 -22.59 -2.90 -12.72
N TRP A 87 -22.60 -2.78 -14.05
CA TRP A 87 -22.72 -1.50 -14.74
C TRP A 87 -24.12 -0.88 -14.65
N SER A 88 -25.15 -1.68 -14.32
CA SER A 88 -26.54 -1.25 -14.12
C SER A 88 -26.75 -0.56 -12.76
N HIS A 89 -25.75 -0.61 -11.88
CA HIS A 89 -25.76 -0.07 -10.53
C HIS A 89 -24.75 1.08 -10.40
N PRO A 90 -25.17 2.36 -10.56
CA PRO A 90 -24.28 3.52 -10.51
C PRO A 90 -23.49 3.64 -9.20
N GLU A 91 -24.02 3.10 -8.10
CA GLU A 91 -23.31 3.01 -6.83
C GLU A 91 -21.97 2.26 -6.95
N THR A 92 -21.87 1.27 -7.85
CA THR A 92 -20.63 0.52 -8.07
C THR A 92 -19.55 1.33 -8.78
N TRP A 93 -19.90 2.48 -9.36
CA TRP A 93 -18.91 3.35 -10.02
C TRP A 93 -18.12 4.16 -8.99
N ASP A 94 -18.67 4.29 -7.77
CA ASP A 94 -17.96 4.90 -6.67
C ASP A 94 -16.91 3.93 -6.09
N LYS A 95 -15.67 4.41 -5.94
CA LYS A 95 -14.59 3.67 -5.26
C LYS A 95 -14.97 3.33 -3.82
N GLU A 96 -15.78 4.16 -3.17
CA GLU A 96 -16.27 3.95 -1.81
C GLU A 96 -17.18 2.73 -1.73
N PHE A 97 -17.94 2.44 -2.79
CA PHE A 97 -18.78 1.26 -2.82
C PHE A 97 -17.97 -0.02 -2.65
N TRP A 98 -16.72 -0.09 -3.10
CA TRP A 98 -15.91 -1.31 -3.06
C TRP A 98 -15.14 -1.51 -1.75
N MET A 99 -15.09 -0.49 -0.88
CA MET A 99 -14.29 -0.51 0.35
C MET A 99 -15.19 -0.50 1.58
N VAL A 100 -14.73 -1.12 2.66
CA VAL A 100 -15.37 -1.03 3.97
C VAL A 100 -14.46 -0.30 4.94
N GLY A 101 -15.02 0.71 5.61
CA GLY A 101 -14.33 1.45 6.65
C GLY A 101 -13.20 2.32 6.15
N ASP A 102 -12.33 2.65 7.10
CA ASP A 102 -11.25 3.61 6.95
C ASP A 102 -10.01 2.98 6.29
N ARG A 103 -9.29 3.81 5.52
CA ARG A 103 -7.98 3.44 4.99
C ARG A 103 -6.92 3.93 5.94
N MET A 104 -6.21 2.99 6.54
CA MET A 104 -5.21 3.27 7.54
C MET A 104 -3.80 3.15 6.96
N LEU A 105 -2.91 4.00 7.45
CA LEU A 105 -1.48 3.91 7.20
C LEU A 105 -0.77 3.92 8.53
N THR A 106 -0.20 2.77 8.90
CA THR A 106 0.60 2.64 10.12
C THR A 106 2.06 2.61 9.74
N VAL A 107 2.87 3.43 10.41
CA VAL A 107 4.31 3.50 10.16
C VAL A 107 5.04 2.87 11.35
N PHE A 108 5.84 1.86 11.07
CA PHE A 108 6.69 1.15 12.02
C PHE A 108 8.14 1.55 11.81
N ALA A 109 8.86 1.86 12.88
CA ALA A 109 10.24 2.29 12.80
C ALA A 109 11.18 1.13 12.44
N ILE A 110 10.90 -0.06 12.98
CA ILE A 110 11.72 -1.26 12.83
C ILE A 110 10.87 -2.50 12.56
N LEU A 111 11.49 -3.53 11.98
CA LEU A 111 10.82 -4.81 11.69
C LEU A 111 10.27 -5.49 12.96
N GLY A 112 10.92 -5.29 14.12
CA GLY A 112 10.44 -5.83 15.39
C GLY A 112 9.08 -5.29 15.82
N GLU A 113 8.77 -4.01 15.54
CA GLU A 113 7.46 -3.43 15.83
C GLU A 113 6.40 -3.99 14.87
N LEU A 114 6.76 -4.18 13.60
CA LEU A 114 5.88 -4.84 12.63
C LEU A 114 5.57 -6.27 13.07
N ARG A 115 6.58 -7.02 13.54
CA ARG A 115 6.42 -8.39 14.03
C ARG A 115 5.52 -8.47 15.27
N ALA A 116 5.60 -7.49 16.17
CA ALA A 116 4.72 -7.41 17.33
C ALA A 116 3.25 -7.16 16.94
N ALA A 117 2.99 -6.47 15.83
CA ALA A 117 1.65 -6.20 15.33
C ALA A 117 1.09 -7.33 14.44
N ASP A 118 1.93 -7.88 13.55
CA ASP A 118 1.57 -8.91 12.59
C ASP A 118 2.82 -9.73 12.22
N ASP A 119 2.99 -10.87 12.88
CA ASP A 119 4.15 -11.76 12.74
C ASP A 119 4.24 -12.37 11.32
N GLU A 120 3.10 -12.76 10.75
CA GLU A 120 3.04 -13.35 9.41
C GLU A 120 3.45 -12.31 8.34
N LEU A 121 2.96 -11.09 8.47
CA LEU A 121 3.33 -9.99 7.57
C LEU A 121 4.81 -9.65 7.71
N ALA A 122 5.35 -9.66 8.93
CA ALA A 122 6.76 -9.41 9.19
C ALA A 122 7.67 -10.49 8.57
N GLU A 123 7.31 -11.77 8.65
CA GLU A 123 8.07 -12.87 8.02
C GLU A 123 8.10 -12.75 6.48
N ARG A 124 6.97 -12.37 5.88
CA ARG A 124 6.92 -12.11 4.42
C ARG A 124 7.79 -10.92 4.04
N VAL A 125 7.81 -9.87 4.87
CA VAL A 125 8.67 -8.70 4.67
C VAL A 125 10.15 -9.08 4.79
N ASP A 126 10.54 -9.85 5.82
CA ASP A 126 11.92 -10.31 6.00
C ASP A 126 12.40 -11.13 4.79
N SER A 127 11.54 -12.02 4.29
CA SER A 127 11.82 -12.82 3.10
C SER A 127 12.08 -11.96 1.86
N VAL A 128 11.28 -10.90 1.66
CA VAL A 128 11.47 -9.96 0.52
C VAL A 128 12.69 -9.07 0.70
N LEU A 129 13.06 -8.70 1.92
CA LEU A 129 14.26 -7.90 2.18
C LEU A 129 15.55 -8.63 1.80
N ARG A 130 15.53 -9.97 1.78
CA ARG A 130 16.66 -10.81 1.32
C ARG A 130 16.81 -10.83 -0.20
N VAL A 131 15.77 -10.42 -0.95
CA VAL A 131 15.78 -10.35 -2.43
C VAL A 131 16.29 -8.98 -2.89
N ALA A 132 17.15 -8.99 -3.92
CA ALA A 132 17.72 -7.75 -4.46
C ALA A 132 16.60 -6.80 -4.96
N PRO A 133 16.69 -5.48 -4.67
CA PRO A 133 15.61 -4.55 -5.00
C PRO A 133 15.27 -4.37 -6.46
N CYS A 134 16.25 -4.58 -7.33
CA CYS A 134 16.10 -4.52 -8.77
C CYS A 134 17.01 -5.60 -9.36
N GLU A 135 16.44 -6.54 -10.10
CA GLU A 135 17.18 -7.36 -11.04
C GLU A 135 17.06 -6.68 -12.41
N VAL A 136 18.20 -6.29 -12.99
CA VAL A 136 18.24 -5.86 -14.38
C VAL A 136 18.24 -7.11 -15.21
N LEU A 137 17.09 -7.42 -15.81
CA LEU A 137 16.96 -8.52 -16.76
C LEU A 137 17.38 -8.00 -18.14
N ASP A 138 18.43 -8.60 -18.71
CA ASP A 138 18.78 -8.43 -20.14
C ASP A 138 17.84 -9.32 -20.97
N ILE A 139 16.64 -8.80 -21.24
CA ILE A 139 15.65 -9.42 -22.14
C ILE A 139 15.10 -8.41 -23.15
#